data_AF-A0A929QY28-F1
#
_entry.id   AF-A0A929QY28-F1
#
_cell.length_a   1.000
_cell.length_b   1.000
_cell.length_c   1.000
_cell.angle_alpha   90.00
_cell.angle_beta   90.00
_cell.angle_gamma   90.00
#
_symmetry.space_group_name_H-M   'P 1'
#
loop_
_entity.id
_entity.type
_entity.pdbx_description
1 polymer ?
#
loop_
_entity_poly.entity_id
_entity_poly.type
_entity_poly.pdbx_seq_one_letter_code
_entity_poly.pdbx_strand_id
1 'polypeptide(L)'
;MTTEEYGVGADPSLDDIYALIDSLQEMTDSLHQEFEDDSEEETDWREEWADSARHGDYGDDWKIVQRRIDREETTLDAVLLGEDQSPEARRIRETSKENLSSLEESLDDEDKDQLDSLRDELSEAAQSLQERIENLTQQLKGL
;
A
#
# COMPACT_ATOMS: atom_id res chain seq x y z
N MET A 1 -19.26 58.65 -7.72
CA MET A 1 -19.10 57.82 -8.93
C MET A 1 -17.61 57.53 -9.05
N THR A 2 -17.19 56.48 -8.34
CA THR A 2 -16.81 55.14 -8.86
C THR A 2 -15.35 55.11 -9.28
N THR A 3 -14.47 54.93 -8.29
CA THR A 3 -13.19 54.24 -8.46
C THR A 3 -13.48 52.76 -8.24
N GLU A 4 -13.52 51.99 -9.32
CA GLU A 4 -13.50 50.54 -9.29
C GLU A 4 -12.16 50.08 -8.71
N GLU A 5 -12.24 49.40 -7.57
CA GLU A 5 -11.13 48.70 -6.96
C GLU A 5 -10.84 47.43 -7.78
N TYR A 6 -9.68 47.42 -8.43
CA TYR A 6 -9.10 46.20 -8.97
C TYR A 6 -8.51 45.42 -7.79
N GLY A 7 -9.23 44.39 -7.34
CA GLY A 7 -8.80 43.48 -6.29
C GLY A 7 -7.52 42.76 -6.69
N VAL A 8 -6.45 43.06 -5.95
CA VAL A 8 -5.12 42.46 -6.01
C VAL A 8 -5.22 40.95 -5.78
N GLY A 9 -4.72 40.17 -6.74
CA GLY A 9 -4.41 38.76 -6.52
C GLY A 9 -3.36 38.66 -5.41
N ALA A 10 -3.69 37.97 -4.33
CA ALA A 10 -2.75 37.66 -3.28
C ALA A 10 -1.72 36.66 -3.82
N ASP A 11 -0.52 37.17 -4.10
CA ASP A 11 0.69 36.37 -4.31
C ASP A 11 1.05 35.74 -2.94
N PRO A 12 1.13 34.40 -2.80
CA PRO A 12 1.52 33.78 -1.55
C PRO A 12 2.92 34.28 -1.17
N SER A 13 3.05 34.81 0.05
CA SER A 13 4.34 35.33 0.50
C SER A 13 5.33 34.17 0.70
N LEU A 14 6.62 34.44 0.57
CA LEU A 14 7.65 33.43 0.85
C LEU A 14 7.50 32.83 2.26
N ASP A 15 6.99 33.61 3.21
CA ASP A 15 6.67 33.15 4.57
C ASP A 15 5.52 32.13 4.60
N ASP A 16 4.50 32.29 3.76
CA ASP A 16 3.41 31.30 3.62
C ASP A 16 3.91 29.99 2.99
N ILE A 17 4.88 30.09 2.07
CA ILE A 17 5.53 28.94 1.43
C ILE A 17 6.41 28.20 2.44
N TYR A 18 7.19 28.91 3.26
CA TYR A 18 7.98 28.28 4.33
C TYR A 18 7.11 27.62 5.40
N ALA A 19 5.98 28.24 5.78
CA ALA A 19 5.02 27.64 6.70
C ALA A 19 4.37 26.35 6.14
N LEU A 20 4.12 26.32 4.82
CA LEU A 20 3.58 25.14 4.16
C LEU A 20 4.61 24.00 4.08
N ILE A 21 5.88 24.33 3.83
CA ILE A 21 6.98 23.35 3.81
C ILE A 21 7.18 22.75 5.21
N ASP A 22 7.12 23.57 6.26
CA ASP A 22 7.24 23.13 7.65
C ASP A 22 6.08 22.18 8.02
N SER A 23 4.85 22.54 7.62
CA SER A 23 3.67 21.68 7.81
C SER A 23 3.72 20.38 6.99
N LEU A 24 4.28 20.39 5.78
CA LEU A 24 4.51 19.19 4.97
C LEU A 24 5.60 18.29 5.56
N GLN A 25 6.66 18.88 6.12
CA GLN A 25 7.69 18.15 6.85
C GLN A 25 7.13 17.52 8.12
N GLU A 26 6.36 18.25 8.93
CA GLU A 26 5.68 17.68 10.10
C GLU A 26 4.69 16.57 9.73
N MET A 27 3.94 16.72 8.62
CA MET A 27 3.04 15.68 8.12
C MET A 27 3.81 14.45 7.59
N THR A 28 4.95 14.66 6.94
CA THR A 28 5.81 13.59 6.43
C THR A 28 6.50 12.86 7.58
N ASP A 29 6.98 13.58 8.60
CA ASP A 29 7.55 13.00 9.81
C ASP A 29 6.49 12.27 10.63
N SER A 30 5.25 12.79 10.68
CA SER A 30 4.12 12.09 11.30
C SER A 30 3.75 10.81 10.56
N LEU A 31 3.73 10.83 9.22
CA LEU A 31 3.54 9.62 8.40
C LEU A 31 4.71 8.65 8.56
N HIS A 32 5.95 9.13 8.60
CA HIS A 32 7.12 8.29 8.82
C HIS A 32 7.09 7.62 10.20
N GLN A 33 6.65 8.35 11.22
CA GLN A 33 6.45 7.84 12.56
C GLN A 33 5.29 6.84 12.64
N GLU A 34 4.21 7.03 11.88
CA GLU A 34 3.10 6.07 11.75
C GLU A 34 3.55 4.78 11.03
N PHE A 35 4.44 4.87 10.04
CA PHE A 35 5.07 3.72 9.38
C PHE A 35 6.19 3.05 10.22
N GLU A 36 6.87 3.80 11.09
CA GLU A 36 7.89 3.27 12.01
C GLU A 36 7.25 2.58 13.23
N ASP A 37 6.12 3.07 13.76
CA ASP A 37 5.34 2.37 14.80
C ASP A 37 4.73 1.06 14.25
N ASP A 38 4.40 1.01 12.95
CA ASP A 38 4.00 -0.23 12.26
C ASP A 38 5.13 -1.27 12.24
N SER A 39 6.41 -0.88 12.33
CA SER A 39 7.53 -1.82 12.22
C SER A 39 7.69 -2.76 13.43
N GLU A 40 7.24 -2.36 14.62
CA GLU A 40 7.24 -3.20 15.82
C GLU A 40 6.09 -4.22 15.80
N GLU A 41 4.91 -3.87 15.26
CA GLU A 41 3.81 -4.83 15.03
C GLU A 41 4.04 -5.70 13.78
N GLU A 42 4.72 -5.18 12.75
CA GLU A 42 5.05 -5.90 11.51
C GLU A 42 6.06 -7.05 11.75
N THR A 43 6.91 -6.91 12.77
CA THR A 43 7.86 -7.96 13.17
C THR A 43 7.20 -9.07 13.96
N ASP A 44 6.15 -8.79 14.74
CA ASP A 44 5.49 -9.78 15.59
C ASP A 44 4.68 -10.78 14.76
N TRP A 45 3.88 -10.29 13.79
CA TRP A 45 3.07 -11.20 12.96
C TRP A 45 3.93 -12.07 12.04
N ARG A 46 5.07 -11.56 11.55
CA ARG A 46 5.97 -12.31 10.67
C ARG A 46 6.61 -13.49 11.39
N GLU A 47 7.04 -13.31 12.63
CA GLU A 47 7.62 -14.40 13.41
C GLU A 47 6.56 -15.44 13.80
N GLU A 48 5.37 -15.00 14.23
CA GLU A 48 4.27 -15.92 14.55
C GLU A 48 3.80 -16.72 13.32
N TRP A 49 3.72 -16.06 12.17
CA TRP A 49 3.43 -16.73 10.90
C TRP A 49 4.53 -17.71 10.51
N ALA A 50 5.80 -17.32 10.63
CA ALA A 50 6.95 -18.17 10.35
C ALA A 50 6.95 -19.41 11.25
N ASP A 51 6.65 -19.27 12.53
CA ASP A 51 6.54 -20.37 13.48
C ASP A 51 5.40 -21.33 13.13
N SER A 52 4.23 -20.79 12.77
CA SER A 52 3.09 -21.59 12.31
C SER A 52 3.43 -22.35 11.02
N ALA A 53 4.14 -21.72 10.08
CA ALA A 53 4.63 -22.36 8.86
C ALA A 53 5.67 -23.45 9.16
N ARG A 54 6.60 -23.22 10.10
CA ARG A 54 7.58 -24.22 10.57
C ARG A 54 6.88 -25.42 11.23
N HIS A 55 5.81 -25.18 11.97
CA HIS A 55 4.99 -26.24 12.55
C HIS A 55 4.29 -27.06 11.46
N GLY A 56 3.85 -26.39 10.41
CA GLY A 56 3.15 -26.98 9.26
C GLY A 56 1.66 -26.69 9.28
N ASP A 57 1.22 -25.67 10.01
CA ASP A 57 -0.19 -25.33 10.18
C ASP A 57 -0.85 -24.86 8.86
N TYR A 58 -0.03 -24.38 7.92
CA TYR A 58 -0.45 -24.02 6.56
C TYR A 58 -0.20 -25.13 5.53
N GLY A 59 0.26 -26.30 5.96
CA GLY A 59 0.56 -27.45 5.10
C GLY A 59 2.04 -27.59 4.71
N ASP A 60 2.34 -28.71 4.04
CA ASP A 60 3.72 -29.14 3.77
C ASP A 60 4.46 -28.20 2.82
N ASP A 61 3.77 -27.62 1.83
CA ASP A 61 4.38 -26.69 0.87
C ASP A 61 4.87 -25.42 1.57
N TRP A 62 4.05 -24.83 2.44
CA TRP A 62 4.45 -23.67 3.25
C TRP A 62 5.57 -23.99 4.22
N LYS A 63 5.58 -25.18 4.82
CA LYS A 63 6.69 -25.64 5.67
C LYS A 63 8.00 -25.79 4.91
N ILE A 64 7.95 -26.24 3.65
CA ILE A 64 9.13 -26.32 2.79
C ILE A 64 9.61 -24.92 2.41
N VAL A 65 8.70 -24.04 1.99
CA VAL A 65 9.01 -22.65 1.63
C VAL A 65 9.59 -21.88 2.82
N GLN A 66 9.03 -22.03 4.03
CA GLN A 66 9.56 -21.37 5.23
C GLN A 66 10.99 -21.77 5.53
N ARG A 67 11.35 -23.05 5.38
CA ARG A 67 12.75 -23.49 5.53
C ARG A 67 13.69 -22.88 4.49
N ARG A 68 13.17 -22.51 3.31
CA ARG A 68 13.95 -21.83 2.27
C ARG A 68 14.07 -20.33 2.58
N ILE A 69 13.02 -19.71 3.11
CA ILE A 69 13.04 -18.34 3.64
C ILE A 69 14.05 -18.23 4.80
N ASP A 70 14.00 -19.16 5.77
CA ASP A 70 14.94 -19.22 6.90
C ASP A 70 16.42 -19.37 6.47
N ARG A 71 16.66 -19.87 5.25
CA ARG A 71 17.99 -20.03 4.65
C ARG A 71 18.34 -18.92 3.66
N GLU A 72 17.48 -17.90 3.54
CA GLU A 72 17.62 -16.78 2.61
C GLU A 72 17.71 -17.25 1.13
N GLU A 73 17.16 -18.43 0.82
CA GLU A 73 17.12 -18.98 -0.54
C GLU A 73 15.96 -18.39 -1.37
N THR A 74 15.01 -17.72 -0.69
CA THR A 74 13.85 -17.04 -1.26
C THR A 74 13.27 -16.07 -0.23
N THR A 75 12.25 -15.30 -0.60
CA THR A 75 11.50 -14.42 0.30
C THR A 75 10.00 -14.67 0.17
N LEU A 76 9.22 -14.23 1.16
CA LEU A 76 7.76 -14.29 1.08
C LEU A 76 7.25 -13.57 -0.18
N ASP A 77 7.78 -12.37 -0.47
CA ASP A 77 7.42 -11.60 -1.66
C ASP A 77 7.78 -12.35 -2.94
N ALA A 78 8.96 -12.95 -3.02
CA ALA A 78 9.37 -13.72 -4.20
C ALA A 78 8.41 -14.91 -4.45
N VAL A 79 7.91 -15.54 -3.40
CA VAL A 79 6.91 -16.62 -3.50
C VAL A 79 5.56 -16.10 -3.99
N LEU A 80 5.08 -14.99 -3.46
CA LEU A 80 3.76 -14.44 -3.81
C LEU A 80 3.75 -13.78 -5.19
N LEU A 81 4.79 -13.00 -5.52
CA LEU A 81 4.96 -12.31 -6.80
C LEU A 81 5.37 -13.26 -7.95
N GLY A 82 5.72 -14.50 -7.64
CA GLY A 82 6.04 -15.52 -8.63
C GLY A 82 7.49 -15.50 -9.14
N GLU A 83 8.38 -14.81 -8.44
CA GLU A 83 9.82 -14.85 -8.69
C GLU A 83 10.41 -16.20 -8.26
N ASP A 84 9.87 -16.79 -7.19
CA ASP A 84 10.17 -18.16 -6.78
C ASP A 84 9.41 -19.17 -7.65
N GLN A 85 10.18 -19.90 -8.46
CA GLN A 85 9.69 -20.87 -9.43
C GLN A 85 9.78 -22.31 -8.96
N SER A 86 10.05 -22.54 -7.67
CA SER A 86 10.00 -23.87 -7.05
C SER A 86 8.61 -24.52 -7.17
N PRO A 87 8.53 -25.86 -7.16
CA PRO A 87 7.27 -26.57 -7.18
C PRO A 87 6.33 -26.17 -6.04
N GLU A 88 6.87 -25.95 -4.84
CA GLU A 88 6.11 -25.61 -3.64
C GLU A 88 5.52 -24.20 -3.75
N ALA A 89 6.31 -23.22 -4.18
CA ALA A 89 5.84 -21.84 -4.38
C ALA A 89 4.76 -21.77 -5.46
N ARG A 90 4.88 -22.56 -6.53
CA ARG A 90 3.85 -22.67 -7.57
C ARG A 90 2.55 -23.27 -7.03
N ARG A 91 2.62 -24.37 -6.26
CA ARG A 91 1.45 -25.00 -5.65
C ARG A 91 0.74 -24.05 -4.69
N ILE A 92 1.49 -23.32 -3.86
CA ILE A 92 0.96 -22.28 -2.98
C ILE A 92 0.14 -21.26 -3.78
N ARG A 93 0.72 -20.69 -4.86
CA ARG A 93 0.01 -19.71 -5.69
C ARG A 93 -1.22 -20.29 -6.38
N GLU A 94 -1.13 -21.53 -6.85
CA GLU A 94 -2.25 -22.22 -7.49
C GLU A 94 -3.40 -22.45 -6.51
N THR A 95 -3.12 -22.99 -5.33
CA THR A 95 -4.12 -23.17 -4.26
C THR A 95 -4.70 -21.84 -3.79
N SER A 96 -3.89 -20.80 -3.63
CA SER A 96 -4.39 -19.45 -3.29
C SER A 96 -5.34 -18.92 -4.37
N LYS A 97 -5.04 -19.14 -5.65
CA LYS A 97 -5.89 -18.74 -6.76
C LYS A 97 -7.20 -19.52 -6.78
N GLU A 98 -7.16 -20.84 -6.57
CA GLU A 98 -8.36 -21.67 -6.48
C GLU A 98 -9.26 -21.27 -5.31
N ASN A 99 -8.66 -20.98 -4.15
CA ASN A 99 -9.38 -20.50 -2.97
C ASN A 99 -10.04 -19.14 -3.24
N LEU A 100 -9.33 -18.22 -3.89
CA LEU A 100 -9.88 -16.90 -4.25
C LEU A 100 -11.03 -17.03 -5.25
N SER A 101 -10.89 -17.84 -6.30
CA SER A 101 -11.98 -18.08 -7.26
C SER A 101 -13.19 -18.74 -6.60
N SER A 102 -12.97 -19.64 -5.64
CA SER A 102 -14.05 -20.25 -4.86
C SER A 102 -14.75 -19.23 -3.96
N LEU A 103 -14.00 -18.30 -3.38
CA LEU A 103 -14.54 -17.19 -2.60
C LEU A 103 -15.40 -16.28 -3.49
N GLU A 104 -14.90 -15.87 -4.66
CA GLU A 104 -15.63 -15.06 -5.64
C GLU A 104 -16.94 -15.74 -6.10
N GLU A 105 -16.93 -17.06 -6.28
CA GLU A 105 -18.13 -17.82 -6.61
C GLU A 105 -19.13 -17.87 -5.44
N SER A 106 -18.66 -17.86 -4.20
CA SER A 106 -19.49 -17.89 -2.99
C SER A 106 -20.16 -16.55 -2.64
N LEU A 107 -19.63 -15.43 -3.15
CA LEU A 107 -20.22 -14.11 -2.96
C LEU A 107 -21.53 -14.00 -3.75
N ASP A 108 -22.56 -13.43 -3.13
CA ASP A 108 -23.77 -13.08 -3.87
C ASP A 108 -23.58 -11.83 -4.74
N ASP A 109 -24.57 -11.51 -5.57
CA ASP A 109 -24.49 -10.37 -6.49
C ASP A 109 -24.40 -9.03 -5.73
N GLU A 110 -24.96 -8.93 -4.53
CA GLU A 110 -24.97 -7.71 -3.71
C GLU A 110 -23.59 -7.46 -3.08
N ASP A 111 -22.92 -8.52 -2.62
CA ASP A 111 -21.52 -8.47 -2.16
C ASP A 111 -20.55 -8.14 -3.29
N LYS A 112 -20.79 -8.68 -4.50
CA LYS A 112 -19.98 -8.38 -5.70
C LYS A 112 -20.10 -6.91 -6.11
N ASP A 113 -21.33 -6.37 -6.13
CA ASP A 113 -21.58 -4.96 -6.44
C ASP A 113 -20.91 -4.03 -5.41
N GLN A 114 -20.90 -4.40 -4.12
CA GLN A 114 -20.19 -3.64 -3.08
C GLN A 114 -18.67 -3.66 -3.28
N LEU A 115 -18.09 -4.82 -3.56
CA LEU A 115 -16.64 -4.93 -3.85
C LEU A 115 -16.24 -4.10 -5.07
N ASP A 116 -17.04 -4.12 -6.13
CA ASP A 116 -16.80 -3.32 -7.32
C ASP A 116 -16.87 -1.81 -6.99
N SER A 117 -17.85 -1.38 -6.20
CA SER A 117 -17.94 0.02 -5.74
C SER A 117 -16.73 0.45 -4.90
N LEU A 118 -16.27 -0.40 -3.97
CA LEU A 118 -15.09 -0.12 -3.15
C LEU A 118 -13.81 -0.05 -3.98
N ARG A 119 -13.68 -0.92 -4.99
CA ARG A 119 -12.55 -0.89 -5.93
C ARG A 119 -12.52 0.41 -6.72
N ASP A 120 -13.68 0.85 -7.22
CA ASP A 120 -13.79 2.07 -8.00
C ASP A 120 -13.47 3.31 -7.15
N GLU A 121 -13.98 3.37 -5.92
CA GLU A 121 -13.67 4.44 -4.95
C GLU A 121 -12.17 4.49 -4.61
N LEU A 122 -11.54 3.33 -4.38
CA LEU A 122 -10.11 3.25 -4.13
C LEU A 122 -9.28 3.74 -5.33
N SER A 123 -9.70 3.39 -6.54
CA SER A 123 -9.04 3.86 -7.77
C SER A 123 -9.16 5.37 -7.94
N GLU A 124 -10.32 5.94 -7.65
CA GLU A 124 -10.54 7.39 -7.71
C GLU A 124 -9.70 8.13 -6.66
N ALA A 125 -9.65 7.62 -5.44
CA ALA A 125 -8.81 8.17 -4.37
C ALA A 125 -7.32 8.13 -4.75
N ALA A 126 -6.84 7.03 -5.33
CA ALA A 126 -5.46 6.90 -5.79
C ALA A 126 -5.12 7.90 -6.90
N GLN A 127 -6.02 8.09 -7.87
CA GLN A 127 -5.84 9.08 -8.94
C GLN A 127 -5.79 10.50 -8.40
N SER A 128 -6.69 10.84 -7.47
CA SER A 128 -6.71 12.17 -6.84
C SER A 128 -5.40 12.47 -6.08
N LEU A 129 -4.88 11.48 -5.35
CA LEU A 129 -3.58 11.60 -4.68
C LEU A 129 -2.44 11.82 -5.69
N GLN A 130 -2.44 11.07 -6.80
CA GLN A 130 -1.43 11.22 -7.83
C GLN A 130 -1.47 12.61 -8.50
N GLU A 131 -2.66 13.11 -8.86
CA GLU A 131 -2.84 14.45 -9.42
C GLU A 131 -2.34 15.53 -8.45
N ARG A 132 -2.59 15.35 -7.16
CA ARG A 132 -2.14 16.29 -6.13
C ARG A 132 -0.61 16.31 -5.99
N ILE A 133 0.04 15.13 -6.04
CA ILE A 133 1.50 15.02 -6.03
C ILE A 133 2.11 15.67 -7.28
N GLU A 134 1.52 15.43 -8.46
CA GLU A 134 1.98 16.05 -9.71
C GLU A 134 1.83 17.57 -9.68
N ASN A 135 0.70 18.08 -9.17
CA ASN A 135 0.46 19.51 -9.06
C ASN A 135 1.47 20.19 -8.14
N LEU A 136 1.74 19.61 -6.96
CA LEU A 136 2.78 20.12 -6.04
C LEU A 136 4.17 20.09 -6.68
N THR A 137 4.50 19.03 -7.42
CA THR A 137 5.78 18.91 -8.12
C THR A 137 5.94 19.96 -9.22
N GLN A 138 4.86 20.32 -9.93
CA GLN A 138 4.87 21.37 -10.95
C GLN A 138 5.00 22.76 -10.33
N GLN A 139 4.33 23.03 -9.20
CA GLN A 139 4.47 24.29 -8.47
C GLN A 139 5.91 24.50 -7.98
N LEU A 140 6.58 23.44 -7.53
CA LEU A 140 7.99 23.50 -7.09
C LEU A 140 8.99 23.66 -8.24
N LYS A 141 8.67 23.21 -9.46
CA LYS A 141 9.52 23.37 -10.67
C LYS A 141 9.32 24.69 -11.41
N GLY A 142 8.23 25.41 -11.13
CA GLY A 142 7.90 26.70 -11.73
C GLY A 142 8.49 27.92 -11.03
N LEU A 143 9.12 27.72 -9.86
CA LEU A 143 9.94 28.67 -9.10
C LEU A 143 11.41 28.57 -9.51
#